data_AF-A0A3B1IH42-F1
#
_entry.id   AF-A0A3B1IH42-F1
#
_cell.length_a   1.000
_cell.length_b   1.000
_cell.length_c   1.000
_cell.angle_alpha   90.00
_cell.angle_beta   90.00
_cell.angle_gamma   90.00
#
_symmetry.space_group_name_H-M   'P 1'
#
loop_
_entity.id
_entity.type
_entity.pdbx_description
1 polymer ?
#
loop_
_entity_poly.entity_id
_entity_poly.type
_entity_poly.pdbx_seq_one_letter_code
_entity_poly.pdbx_strand_id
1 'polypeptide(L)'
;MVDMGGVLELYPINGSATVEREGLSATLVKDIRNYFQISPEYFSMLLVGKDGNVKSWYPSPMWSMAIIYDLVDSMQLRRQEMAIQQSLGMRCPEDEYGNYGYHHGYQEGYHQGYGY
;
A
#
# COMPACT_ATOMS: atom_id res chain seq x y z
N MET A 1 26.17 5.07 -3.39
CA MET A 1 24.84 4.52 -3.04
C MET A 1 23.88 5.09 -4.07
N VAL A 2 23.21 4.26 -4.86
CA VAL A 2 22.19 4.78 -5.80
C VAL A 2 21.09 5.39 -4.94
N ASP A 3 20.77 6.67 -5.16
CA ASP A 3 19.67 7.35 -4.47
C ASP A 3 18.36 6.65 -4.84
N MET A 4 17.90 5.74 -3.98
CA MET A 4 16.65 5.01 -4.18
C MET A 4 15.48 5.95 -3.87
N GLY A 5 14.85 6.48 -4.92
CA GLY A 5 13.57 7.17 -4.83
C GLY A 5 12.42 6.24 -4.44
N GLY A 6 11.22 6.78 -4.41
CA GLY A 6 10.01 6.03 -4.08
C GLY A 6 8.87 6.35 -5.05
N VAL A 7 7.73 5.69 -4.85
CA VAL A 7 6.48 5.97 -5.56
C VAL A 7 5.37 6.14 -4.54
N LEU A 8 4.60 7.21 -4.68
CA LEU A 8 3.37 7.47 -3.95
C LEU A 8 2.19 7.13 -4.85
N GLU A 9 1.31 6.25 -4.36
CA GLU A 9 0.02 5.94 -5.00
C GLU A 9 -1.11 6.54 -4.16
N LEU A 10 -1.86 7.48 -4.76
CA LEU A 10 -3.01 8.12 -4.13
C LEU A 10 -4.30 7.51 -4.66
N TYR A 11 -5.21 7.19 -3.74
CA TYR A 11 -6.53 6.63 -4.03
C TYR A 11 -7.60 7.67 -3.65
N PRO A 12 -7.88 8.65 -4.53
CA PRO A 12 -8.76 9.77 -4.23
C PRO A 12 -10.24 9.34 -4.19
N ILE A 13 -11.04 10.11 -3.43
CA ILE A 13 -12.50 9.99 -3.40
C ILE A 13 -13.06 11.05 -4.35
N ASN A 14 -12.78 10.92 -5.64
CA ASN A 14 -13.28 11.83 -6.68
C ASN A 14 -14.28 11.15 -7.63
N GLY A 15 -14.66 9.90 -7.34
CA GLY A 15 -15.55 9.09 -8.18
C GLY A 15 -14.88 8.48 -9.41
N SER A 16 -13.59 8.76 -9.65
CA SER A 16 -12.79 8.06 -10.64
C SER A 16 -12.10 6.86 -10.01
N ALA A 17 -11.92 5.78 -10.78
CA ALA A 17 -11.09 4.63 -10.37
C ALA A 17 -9.60 4.83 -10.68
N THR A 18 -9.16 6.06 -10.96
CA THR A 18 -7.77 6.31 -11.32
C THR A 18 -6.91 6.44 -10.07
N VAL A 19 -5.81 5.69 -10.03
CA VAL A 19 -4.77 5.83 -9.02
C VAL A 19 -3.77 6.86 -9.52
N GLU A 20 -3.58 7.94 -8.77
CA GLU A 20 -2.57 8.95 -9.08
C GLU A 20 -1.22 8.46 -8.58
N ARG A 21 -0.20 8.54 -9.44
CA ARG A 21 1.16 8.06 -9.15
C ARG A 21 2.14 9.20 -9.21
N GLU A 22 2.90 9.38 -8.14
CA GLU A 22 3.92 10.42 -8.03
C GLU A 22 5.27 9.81 -7.63
N GLY A 23 6.36 10.30 -8.22
CA GLY A 23 7.70 9.92 -7.81
C GLY A 23 8.12 10.66 -6.54
N LEU A 24 8.72 9.94 -5.59
CA LEU A 24 9.28 10.51 -4.37
C LEU A 24 10.80 10.64 -4.50
N SER A 25 11.32 11.79 -4.07
CA SER A 25 12.77 12.01 -4.01
C SER A 25 13.43 11.09 -2.97
N ALA A 26 14.69 10.73 -3.19
CA ALA A 26 15.45 9.89 -2.26
C ALA A 26 15.57 10.53 -0.86
N THR A 27 15.70 11.86 -0.79
CA THR A 27 15.71 12.60 0.49
C THR A 27 14.40 12.39 1.26
N LEU A 28 13.25 12.54 0.61
CA LEU A 28 11.96 12.35 1.26
C LEU A 28 11.75 10.90 1.71
N VAL A 29 12.15 9.92 0.89
CA VAL A 29 12.11 8.51 1.27
C VAL A 29 12.96 8.26 2.51
N LYS A 30 14.17 8.81 2.56
CA LYS A 30 15.06 8.71 3.72
C LYS A 30 14.44 9.33 4.97
N ASP A 31 13.81 10.49 4.85
CA ASP A 31 13.18 11.18 5.97
C ASP A 31 11.96 10.41 6.51
N ILE A 32 11.12 9.86 5.62
CA ILE A 32 9.98 8.99 6.00
C ILE A 32 10.48 7.76 6.75
N ARG A 33 11.54 7.10 6.25
CA ARG A 33 12.13 5.94 6.92
C ARG A 33 12.68 6.28 8.29
N ASN A 34 13.38 7.40 8.43
CA ASN A 34 13.91 7.85 9.71
C ASN A 34 12.78 8.11 10.72
N TYR A 35 11.70 8.76 10.28
CA TYR A 35 10.53 9.04 11.11
C TYR A 35 9.91 7.77 11.67
N PHE A 36 9.72 6.74 10.83
CA PHE A 36 9.17 5.44 11.25
C PHE A 36 10.22 4.44 11.76
N GLN A 37 11.50 4.85 11.85
CA GLN A 37 12.63 4.01 12.26
C GLN A 37 12.79 2.72 11.41
N ILE A 38 12.56 2.84 10.10
CA ILE A 38 12.64 1.74 9.14
C ILE A 38 14.06 1.57 8.60
N SER A 39 14.68 0.45 8.91
CA SER A 39 16.03 0.10 8.45
C SER A 39 16.10 -0.14 6.92
N PRO A 40 17.15 0.33 6.21
CA PRO A 40 17.49 -0.05 4.83
C PRO A 40 17.80 -1.52 4.62
N GLU A 41 18.18 -2.22 5.67
CA GLU A 41 18.71 -3.59 5.56
C GLU A 41 17.62 -4.66 5.40
N TYR A 42 16.37 -4.34 5.75
CA TYR A 42 15.27 -5.31 5.78
C TYR A 42 14.04 -4.78 5.06
N PHE A 43 13.27 -5.69 4.49
CA PHE A 43 11.92 -5.37 4.03
C PHE A 43 11.06 -4.91 5.21
N SER A 44 10.22 -3.90 5.01
CA SER A 44 9.24 -3.47 5.99
C SER A 44 8.03 -2.86 5.29
N MET A 45 6.85 -3.31 5.68
CA MET A 45 5.59 -2.71 5.29
C MET A 45 4.85 -2.29 6.57
N LEU A 46 4.46 -1.03 6.64
CA LEU A 46 3.75 -0.48 7.80
C LEU A 46 2.35 -0.08 7.38
N LEU A 47 1.36 -0.42 8.20
CA LEU A 47 0.03 0.15 8.11
C LEU A 47 -0.04 1.33 9.06
N VAL A 48 -0.16 2.55 8.52
CA VAL A 48 -0.21 3.79 9.30
C VAL A 48 -1.63 4.35 9.24
N GLY A 49 -2.20 4.69 10.40
CA GLY A 49 -3.51 5.32 10.47
C GLY A 49 -3.47 6.79 10.04
N LYS A 50 -4.65 7.38 9.80
CA LYS A 50 -4.77 8.82 9.49
C LYS A 50 -4.32 9.75 10.63
N ASP A 51 -4.18 9.19 11.83
CA ASP A 51 -3.60 9.84 13.00
C ASP A 51 -2.06 9.85 12.99
N GLY A 52 -1.42 9.27 11.96
CA GLY A 52 0.04 9.15 11.84
C GLY A 52 0.62 7.99 12.65
N ASN A 53 -0.20 7.25 13.41
CA ASN A 53 0.26 6.16 14.26
C ASN A 53 0.33 4.84 13.49
N VAL A 54 1.40 4.07 13.73
CA VAL A 54 1.55 2.71 13.20
C VAL A 54 0.50 1.79 13.84
N LYS A 55 -0.28 1.10 13.01
CA LYS A 55 -1.27 0.10 13.42
C LYS A 55 -0.73 -1.32 13.34
N SER A 56 0.14 -1.60 12.37
CA SER A 56 0.84 -2.88 12.25
C SER A 56 2.14 -2.74 11.45
N TRP A 57 3.08 -3.65 11.70
CA TRP A 57 4.37 -3.75 11.01
C TRP A 57 4.53 -5.18 10.48
N TYR A 58 4.81 -5.32 9.19
CA TYR A 58 5.08 -6.59 8.53
C TYR A 58 6.55 -6.64 8.05
N PRO A 59 7.36 -7.59 8.57
CA PRO A 59 8.77 -7.73 8.17
C PRO A 59 8.96 -8.48 6.84
N SER A 60 7.87 -8.91 6.20
CA SER A 60 7.84 -9.65 4.95
C SER A 60 6.69 -9.14 4.07
N PRO A 61 6.81 -9.15 2.73
CA PRO A 61 5.70 -8.78 1.86
C PRO A 61 4.49 -9.68 2.10
N MET A 62 3.31 -9.06 2.17
CA MET A 62 2.06 -9.78 2.30
C MET A 62 1.73 -10.50 0.99
N TRP A 63 1.24 -11.73 1.09
CA TRP A 63 0.85 -12.54 -0.06
C TRP A 63 -0.32 -11.95 -0.85
N SER A 64 -1.18 -11.18 -0.17
CA SER A 64 -2.31 -10.51 -0.78
C SER A 64 -2.59 -9.18 -0.09
N MET A 65 -2.70 -8.12 -0.89
CA MET A 65 -3.11 -6.80 -0.42
C MET A 65 -4.60 -6.74 -0.03
N ALA A 66 -5.42 -7.70 -0.49
CA ALA A 66 -6.84 -7.78 -0.11
C ALA A 66 -7.01 -7.83 1.42
N ILE A 67 -6.14 -8.57 2.12
CA ILE A 67 -6.15 -8.67 3.58
C ILE A 67 -5.90 -7.29 4.23
N ILE A 68 -4.99 -6.49 3.66
CA ILE A 68 -4.69 -5.15 4.17
C ILE A 68 -5.86 -4.21 3.89
N TYR A 69 -6.50 -4.31 2.72
CA TYR A 69 -7.67 -3.50 2.38
C TYR A 69 -8.87 -3.84 3.27
N ASP A 70 -9.13 -5.12 3.55
CA ASP A 70 -10.17 -5.54 4.49
C ASP A 70 -9.92 -4.98 5.91
N LEU A 71 -8.65 -4.98 6.35
CA LEU A 71 -8.27 -4.38 7.62
C LEU A 71 -8.50 -2.87 7.62
N VAL A 72 -8.15 -2.17 6.54
CA VAL A 72 -8.42 -0.74 6.37
C VAL A 72 -9.92 -0.45 6.41
N ASP A 73 -10.75 -1.20 5.68
CA ASP A 73 -12.20 -1.04 5.62
C ASP A 73 -12.90 -1.40 6.94
N SER A 74 -12.27 -2.22 7.79
CA SER A 74 -12.75 -2.49 9.14
C SER A 74 -12.58 -1.29 10.11
N MET A 75 -11.71 -0.33 9.80
CA MET A 75 -11.39 0.78 10.70
C MET A 75 -12.56 1.77 10.83
N GLN A 76 -12.73 2.35 12.03
CA GLN A 76 -13.87 3.23 12.33
C GLN A 76 -13.95 4.46 11.42
N LEU A 77 -12.83 5.18 11.24
CA LEU A 77 -12.78 6.36 10.35
C LEU A 77 -13.11 5.98 8.90
N ARG A 78 -12.59 4.82 8.45
CA ARG A 78 -12.86 4.33 7.10
C ARG A 78 -14.35 3.98 6.91
N ARG A 79 -15.00 3.38 7.90
CA ARG A 79 -16.45 3.12 7.86
C ARG A 79 -17.27 4.41 7.76
N GLN A 80 -16.87 5.47 8.47
CA GLN A 80 -17.52 6.78 8.36
C GLN A 80 -17.37 7.36 6.95
N GLU A 81 -16.18 7.27 6.36
CA GLU A 81 -15.94 7.70 4.98
C GLU A 81 -16.78 6.92 3.97
N MET A 82 -16.87 5.60 4.11
CA MET A 82 -17.72 4.77 3.26
C MET A 82 -19.20 5.15 3.40
N ALA A 83 -19.68 5.44 4.60
CA ALA A 83 -21.06 5.90 4.80
C ALA A 83 -21.34 7.25 4.11
N ILE A 84 -20.37 8.17 4.14
CA ILE A 84 -20.46 9.46 3.44
C ILE A 84 -20.41 9.26 1.92
N GLN A 85 -19.54 8.38 1.42
CA GLN A 85 -19.50 8.03 -0.01
C GLN A 85 -20.85 7.47 -0.47
N GLN A 86 -21.43 6.54 0.30
CA GLN A 86 -22.74 5.97 0.02
C GLN A 86 -23.85 7.02 0.03
N SER A 87 -23.86 7.94 1.01
CA SER A 87 -24.88 8.99 1.09
C SER A 87 -24.81 10.01 -0.05
N LEU A 88 -23.61 10.22 -0.61
CA LEU A 88 -23.36 11.07 -1.77
C LEU A 88 -23.53 10.34 -3.11
N GLY A 89 -23.90 9.04 -3.09
CA GLY A 89 -24.05 8.22 -4.30
C GLY A 89 -22.72 7.88 -4.98
N MET A 90 -21.58 8.13 -4.33
CA MET A 90 -20.26 7.72 -4.81
C MET A 90 -20.12 6.22 -4.63
N ARG A 91 -19.96 5.50 -5.74
CA ARG A 91 -19.69 4.06 -5.74
C ARG A 91 -18.34 3.82 -6.41
N CYS A 92 -17.56 2.92 -5.83
CA CYS A 92 -16.43 2.34 -6.54
C CYS A 92 -16.98 1.60 -7.77
N PRO A 93 -16.39 1.78 -8.96
CA PRO A 93 -16.76 0.96 -10.11
C PRO A 93 -16.60 -0.51 -9.75
N GLU A 94 -17.66 -1.29 -9.91
CA GLU A 94 -17.57 -2.74 -9.94
C GLU A 94 -16.94 -3.08 -11.30
N ASP A 95 -15.75 -3.69 -11.26
CA ASP A 95 -15.07 -4.36 -12.37
C ASP A 95 -14.29 -3.52 -13.41
N GLU A 96 -13.04 -3.22 -13.06
CA GLU A 96 -11.91 -3.51 -13.96
C GLU A 96 -10.68 -4.11 -13.23
N TYR A 97 -10.86 -4.60 -11.99
CA TYR A 97 -9.85 -5.38 -11.27
C TYR A 97 -10.05 -6.91 -11.42
N GLY A 98 -11.06 -7.34 -12.17
CA GLY A 98 -11.33 -8.77 -12.46
C GLY A 98 -10.66 -9.31 -13.73
N ASN A 99 -10.08 -8.45 -14.59
CA ASN A 99 -9.57 -8.87 -15.90
C ASN A 99 -8.04 -8.72 -16.08
N TYR A 100 -7.32 -8.14 -15.11
CA TYR A 100 -5.86 -8.24 -15.06
C TYR A 100 -5.51 -9.49 -14.25
N GLY A 101 -5.11 -10.54 -14.98
CA GLY A 101 -4.86 -11.87 -14.45
C GLY A 101 -4.05 -11.87 -13.15
N TYR A 102 -4.68 -12.37 -12.09
CA TYR A 102 -4.05 -12.78 -10.84
C TYR A 102 -3.26 -14.09 -11.03
N HIS A 103 -2.29 -14.11 -11.94
CA HIS A 103 -1.31 -15.19 -12.04
C HIS A 103 0.02 -14.66 -12.57
N HIS A 104 1.09 -14.98 -11.83
CA HIS A 104 2.51 -14.83 -12.17
C HIS A 104 3.10 -13.42 -12.24
N GLY A 105 3.75 -12.98 -11.16
CA GLY A 105 4.67 -11.84 -11.21
C GLY A 105 5.67 -11.73 -10.05
N TYR A 106 5.32 -12.18 -8.84
CA TYR A 106 6.20 -12.02 -7.66
C TYR A 106 6.99 -13.28 -7.29
N GLN A 107 7.12 -14.25 -8.19
CA GLN A 107 7.76 -15.55 -7.89
C GLN A 107 9.10 -15.79 -8.61
N GLU A 108 9.81 -14.75 -9.05
CA GLU A 108 11.13 -14.92 -9.71
C GLU A 108 12.33 -14.40 -8.91
N GLY A 109 12.15 -14.07 -7.62
CA GLY A 109 13.23 -13.44 -6.82
C GLY A 109 13.91 -14.28 -5.74
N TYR A 110 13.30 -15.37 -5.25
CA TYR A 110 13.71 -15.95 -3.95
C TYR A 110 14.06 -17.44 -3.98
N HIS A 111 14.37 -18.02 -5.16
CA HIS A 111 14.66 -19.45 -5.29
C HIS A 111 16.03 -19.77 -5.90
N GLN A 112 17.09 -19.04 -5.52
CA GLN A 112 18.46 -19.55 -5.69
C GLN A 112 19.27 -19.32 -4.42
N GLY A 113 19.66 -20.42 -3.77
CA GLY A 113 20.82 -20.40 -2.89
C GLY A 113 20.73 -21.18 -1.57
N TYR A 114 20.23 -22.41 -1.55
CA TYR A 114 20.72 -23.40 -0.60
C TYR A 114 20.99 -24.71 -1.34
N GLY A 115 22.28 -25.04 -1.46
CA GLY A 115 22.75 -26.25 -2.12
C GLY A 115 24.20 -26.52 -1.75
N TYR A 116 24.36 -27.29 -0.67
CA TYR A 116 25.56 -27.95 -0.11
C TYR A 116 26.72 -27.07 0.39
#